data_AF-A0A7S0TS84-F1
#
_entry.id   AF-A0A7S0TS84-F1
#
_cell.length_a   1.000
_cell.length_b   1.000
_cell.length_c   1.000
_cell.angle_alpha   90.00
_cell.angle_beta   90.00
_cell.angle_gamma   90.00
#
_symmetry.space_group_name_H-M   'P 1'
#
loop_
_entity.id
_entity.type
_entity.pdbx_description
1 polymer ?
#
loop_
_entity_poly.entity_id
_entity_poly.type
_entity_poly.pdbx_seq_one_letter_code
_entity_poly.pdbx_strand_id
1 'polypeptide(L)'
;TGAPYMHHIVSDRVASPPEYQAQFSESLLLLPNSYFVNDHRQQPQWQTVGLDIPPREEFAELPAKGLVVACFNQLYKIDPEVFEAWMGVLKGSPSSVLWLLKFPEVGV
;
A
#
# COMPACT_ATOMS: atom_id res chain seq x y z
N THR A 1 6.73 15.71 13.45
CA THR A 1 7.63 16.60 12.67
C THR A 1 8.89 16.94 13.42
N GLY A 2 8.91 16.88 14.77
CA GLY A 2 10.07 17.29 15.56
C GLY A 2 10.23 18.81 15.65
N ALA A 3 9.31 19.58 15.02
CA ALA A 3 9.39 21.02 14.97
C ALA A 3 8.72 21.65 16.20
N PRO A 4 9.38 22.58 16.91
CA PRO A 4 8.84 23.18 18.14
C PRO A 4 7.60 24.05 17.90
N TYR A 5 7.31 24.40 16.64
CA TYR A 5 6.15 25.21 16.26
C TYR A 5 4.93 24.38 15.80
N MET A 6 5.07 23.04 15.72
CA MET A 6 3.95 22.14 15.45
C MET A 6 3.45 21.58 16.79
N HIS A 7 2.23 21.94 17.19
CA HIS A 7 1.71 21.58 18.52
C HIS A 7 0.96 20.25 18.53
N HIS A 8 0.30 19.94 17.41
CA HIS A 8 -0.62 18.82 17.30
C HIS A 8 -0.43 18.07 15.99
N ILE A 9 -0.75 16.78 16.02
CA ILE A 9 -0.88 15.95 14.83
C ILE A 9 -2.23 15.25 14.88
N VAL A 10 -2.99 15.32 13.78
CA VAL A 10 -4.24 14.58 13.64
C VAL A 10 -3.93 13.19 13.11
N SER A 11 -4.35 12.16 13.83
CA SER A 11 -4.12 10.76 13.50
C SER A 11 -5.28 9.89 13.98
N ASP A 12 -5.09 8.58 14.03
CA ASP A 12 -6.02 7.62 14.62
C ASP A 12 -5.28 6.59 15.50
N ARG A 13 -6.05 5.74 16.18
CA ARG A 13 -5.53 4.78 17.16
C ARG A 13 -4.75 3.61 16.55
N VAL A 14 -4.88 3.37 15.24
CA VAL A 14 -4.20 2.28 14.54
C VAL A 14 -2.85 2.76 14.01
N ALA A 15 -2.83 3.92 13.34
CA ALA A 15 -1.63 4.52 12.79
C ALA A 15 -0.75 5.19 13.85
N SER A 16 -1.36 5.71 14.92
CA SER A 16 -0.63 6.33 16.04
C SER A 16 -1.25 5.89 17.37
N PRO A 17 -0.98 4.65 17.81
CA PRO A 17 -1.43 4.16 19.09
C PRO A 17 -1.04 5.11 20.25
N PRO A 18 -1.95 5.42 21.20
CA PRO A 18 -1.69 6.38 22.28
C PRO A 18 -0.44 6.07 23.12
N GLU A 19 -0.10 4.79 23.27
CA GLU A 19 1.10 4.30 23.96
C GLU A 19 2.41 4.82 23.35
N TYR A 20 2.40 5.23 22.08
CA TYR A 20 3.56 5.78 21.38
C TYR A 20 3.61 7.31 21.38
N GLN A 21 2.76 8.01 22.15
CA GLN A 21 2.77 9.47 22.29
C GLN A 21 4.17 10.04 22.59
N ALA A 22 5.01 9.31 23.35
CA ALA A 22 6.37 9.75 23.67
C ALA A 22 7.31 9.85 22.45
N GLN A 23 6.96 9.21 21.32
CA GLN A 23 7.72 9.29 20.07
C GLN A 23 7.37 10.55 19.24
N PHE A 24 6.34 11.30 19.65
CA PHE A 24 5.88 12.50 18.98
C PHE A 24 6.18 13.74 19.84
N SER A 25 6.79 14.75 19.23
CA SER A 25 6.86 16.09 19.83
C SER A 25 5.48 16.75 19.95
N GLU A 26 4.58 16.40 19.02
CA GLU A 26 3.22 16.90 18.95
C GLU A 26 2.25 16.11 19.83
N SER A 27 1.25 16.76 20.41
CA SER A 27 0.15 16.06 21.08
C SER A 27 -0.76 15.39 20.04
N LEU A 28 -1.04 14.10 20.23
CA LEU A 28 -1.89 13.32 19.32
C LEU A 28 -3.36 13.75 19.45
N LEU A 29 -3.96 14.16 18.32
CA LEU A 29 -5.40 14.37 18.17
C LEU A 29 -5.98 13.17 17.41
N LEU A 30 -6.61 12.25 18.14
CA LEU A 30 -7.04 10.98 17.59
C LEU A 30 -8.51 11.03 17.13
N LEU A 31 -8.72 10.78 15.85
CA LEU A 31 -10.05 10.59 15.28
C LEU A 31 -10.65 9.23 15.71
N PRO A 32 -11.99 9.11 15.77
CA PRO A 32 -12.63 7.91 16.29
C PRO A 32 -12.41 6.67 15.42
N ASN A 33 -12.22 6.84 14.10
CA ASN A 33 -12.09 5.75 13.14
C ASN A 33 -10.72 5.78 12.43
N SER A 34 -10.66 6.36 11.23
CA SER A 34 -9.45 6.47 10.41
C SER A 34 -9.07 7.94 10.23
N TYR A 35 -7.77 8.25 10.31
CA TYR A 35 -7.24 9.56 9.93
C TYR A 35 -7.18 9.73 8.41
N PHE A 36 -7.14 8.61 7.69
CA PHE A 36 -6.95 8.59 6.25
C PHE A 36 -8.32 8.60 5.55
N VAL A 37 -8.58 9.70 4.84
CA VAL A 37 -9.79 9.90 4.03
C VAL A 37 -9.50 9.53 2.59
N ASN A 38 -10.29 8.63 2.02
CA ASN A 38 -10.23 8.25 0.61
C ASN A 38 -11.42 8.83 -0.18
N ASP A 39 -11.23 9.09 -1.47
CA ASP A 39 -12.29 9.59 -2.35
C ASP A 39 -13.20 8.44 -2.83
N HIS A 40 -14.40 8.36 -2.26
CA HIS A 40 -15.42 7.38 -2.66
C HIS A 40 -15.86 7.52 -4.13
N ARG A 41 -15.68 8.68 -4.78
CA ARG A 41 -16.01 8.83 -6.21
C ARG A 41 -15.01 8.14 -7.13
N GLN A 42 -13.78 7.96 -6.65
CA GLN A 42 -12.69 7.27 -7.35
C GLN A 42 -12.61 5.79 -6.97
N GLN A 43 -13.54 5.29 -6.15
CA GLN A 43 -13.63 3.86 -5.86
C GLN A 43 -13.80 3.09 -7.17
N PRO A 44 -13.25 1.87 -7.28
CA PRO A 44 -13.29 1.12 -8.53
C PRO A 44 -14.74 0.96 -9.00
N GLN A 45 -15.05 1.61 -10.12
CA GLN A 45 -16.40 1.76 -10.62
C GLN A 45 -17.06 0.42 -10.99
N TRP A 46 -16.28 -0.65 -11.21
CA TRP A 46 -16.81 -2.01 -11.39
C TRP A 46 -17.68 -2.50 -10.21
N GLN A 47 -17.49 -1.97 -9.00
CA GLN A 47 -18.35 -2.29 -7.84
C GLN A 47 -19.71 -1.59 -7.88
N THR A 48 -19.84 -0.50 -8.64
CA THR A 48 -21.00 0.42 -8.55
C THR A 48 -21.75 0.57 -9.88
N VAL A 49 -21.08 0.41 -11.02
CA VAL A 49 -21.64 0.63 -12.38
C VAL A 49 -21.48 -0.57 -13.31
N GLY A 50 -21.03 -1.73 -12.82
CA GLY A 50 -20.99 -2.96 -13.62
C GLY A 50 -20.08 -2.86 -14.85
N LEU A 51 -18.98 -2.11 -14.74
CA LEU A 51 -17.96 -2.08 -15.78
C LEU A 51 -17.27 -3.45 -15.89
N ASP A 52 -17.01 -3.86 -17.14
CA ASP A 52 -16.25 -5.08 -17.43
C ASP A 52 -14.84 -4.94 -16.84
N ILE A 53 -14.54 -5.80 -15.86
CA ILE A 53 -13.19 -5.96 -15.34
C ILE A 53 -12.40 -6.65 -16.45
N PRO A 54 -11.29 -6.06 -16.94
CA PRO A 54 -10.50 -6.69 -17.98
C PRO A 54 -10.10 -8.10 -17.54
N PRO A 55 -10.38 -9.13 -18.36
CA PRO A 55 -9.95 -10.48 -18.06
C PRO A 55 -8.42 -10.51 -17.95
N ARG A 56 -7.91 -11.42 -17.13
CA ARG A 56 -6.47 -11.51 -16.83
C ARG A 56 -5.63 -11.66 -18.10
N GLU A 57 -6.20 -12.28 -19.12
CA GLU A 57 -5.61 -12.55 -20.43
C GLU A 57 -5.31 -11.27 -21.22
N GLU A 58 -5.91 -10.13 -20.88
CA GLU A 58 -5.58 -8.83 -21.50
C GLU A 58 -4.24 -8.27 -21.01
N PHE A 59 -3.71 -8.77 -19.89
CA PHE A 59 -2.43 -8.35 -19.34
C PHE A 59 -1.32 -9.30 -19.80
N ALA A 60 -0.60 -8.92 -20.87
CA ALA A 60 0.41 -9.75 -21.50
C ALA A 60 1.55 -10.20 -20.56
N GLU A 61 1.79 -9.46 -19.47
CA GLU A 61 2.83 -9.73 -18.48
C GLU A 61 2.39 -10.76 -17.41
N LEU A 62 1.11 -11.11 -17.37
CA LEU A 62 0.58 -12.07 -16.40
C LEU A 62 0.43 -13.46 -17.02
N PRO A 63 0.79 -14.53 -16.29
CA PRO A 63 0.51 -15.89 -16.75
C PRO A 63 -0.99 -16.15 -16.70
N ALA A 64 -1.53 -17.01 -17.58
CA ALA A 64 -2.96 -17.30 -17.63
C ALA A 64 -3.52 -17.97 -16.35
N LYS A 65 -2.66 -18.64 -15.56
CA LYS A 65 -3.03 -19.35 -14.32
C LYS A 65 -2.01 -19.08 -13.23
N GLY A 66 -2.41 -19.34 -11.98
CA GLY A 66 -1.57 -19.18 -10.79
C GLY A 66 -1.85 -17.91 -10.01
N LEU A 67 -1.35 -17.82 -8.78
CA LEU A 67 -1.59 -16.68 -7.89
C LEU A 67 -0.84 -15.44 -8.37
N VAL A 68 -1.52 -14.28 -8.42
CA VAL A 68 -0.87 -12.99 -8.62
C VAL A 68 -0.75 -12.32 -7.26
N VAL A 69 0.48 -12.18 -6.77
CA VAL A 69 0.79 -11.37 -5.60
C VAL A 69 1.17 -9.98 -6.10
N ALA A 70 0.45 -8.95 -5.69
CA ALA A 70 0.66 -7.58 -6.20
C ALA A 70 1.12 -6.64 -5.08
N CYS A 71 2.12 -5.81 -5.37
CA CYS A 71 2.55 -4.74 -4.48
C CYS A 71 2.72 -3.46 -5.29
N PHE A 72 1.68 -2.63 -5.32
CA PHE A 72 1.66 -1.37 -6.04
C PHE A 72 2.12 -0.19 -5.16
N ASN A 73 3.25 -0.40 -4.49
CA ASN A 73 3.90 0.60 -3.65
C ASN A 73 5.11 1.22 -4.36
N GLN A 74 5.54 2.38 -3.88
CA GLN A 74 6.81 2.99 -4.32
C GLN A 74 7.99 2.07 -4.02
N LEU A 75 8.97 1.99 -4.93
CA LEU A 75 10.09 1.05 -4.84
C LEU A 75 10.89 1.16 -3.54
N TYR A 76 11.08 2.38 -3.03
CA TYR A 76 11.84 2.61 -1.79
C TYR A 76 11.18 2.02 -0.54
N LYS A 77 9.92 1.58 -0.61
CA LYS A 77 9.22 0.88 0.49
C LYS A 77 9.51 -0.62 0.52
N ILE A 78 10.25 -1.13 -0.47
CA ILE A 78 10.60 -2.55 -0.59
C ILE A 78 12.05 -2.70 -0.15
N ASP A 79 12.25 -3.01 1.12
CA ASP A 79 13.58 -3.33 1.66
C ASP A 79 13.94 -4.81 1.40
N PRO A 80 15.22 -5.20 1.61
CA PRO A 80 15.66 -6.57 1.38
C PRO A 80 14.92 -7.62 2.22
N GLU A 81 14.54 -7.31 3.46
CA GLU A 81 13.87 -8.25 4.36
C GLU A 81 12.45 -8.56 3.87
N VAL A 82 11.72 -7.51 3.49
CA VAL A 82 10.38 -7.64 2.89
C VAL A 82 10.45 -8.42 1.58
N PHE A 83 11.43 -8.12 0.71
CA PHE A 83 11.61 -8.83 -0.54
C PHE A 83 11.95 -10.31 -0.33
N GLU A 84 12.83 -10.62 0.62
CA GLU A 84 13.19 -11.99 0.97
C GLU A 84 11.98 -12.80 1.47
N ALA A 85 11.16 -12.20 2.33
CA ALA A 85 9.92 -12.82 2.80
C ALA A 85 8.98 -13.18 1.65
N TRP A 86 8.81 -12.27 0.67
CA TRP A 86 8.00 -12.56 -0.52
C TRP A 86 8.61 -13.67 -1.38
N MET A 87 9.93 -13.67 -1.59
CA MET A 87 10.60 -14.75 -2.33
C MET A 87 10.42 -16.11 -1.65
N GLY A 88 10.39 -16.14 -0.31
CA GLY A 88 10.07 -17.34 0.46
C GLY A 88 8.68 -17.90 0.12
N VAL A 89 7.67 -17.03 0.07
CA VAL A 89 6.30 -17.41 -0.32
C VAL A 89 6.24 -17.90 -1.77
N LEU A 90 6.85 -17.17 -2.71
CA LEU A 90 6.81 -17.51 -4.14
C LEU A 90 7.52 -18.83 -4.46
N LYS A 91 8.62 -19.14 -3.76
CA LYS A 91 9.31 -20.43 -3.88
C LYS A 91 8.39 -21.61 -3.54
N GLY A 92 7.44 -21.41 -2.62
CA GLY A 92 6.44 -22.42 -2.24
C GLY A 92 5.29 -22.59 -3.23
N SER A 93 5.14 -21.66 -4.19
CA SER A 93 4.09 -21.70 -5.21
C SER A 93 4.67 -21.41 -6.60
N PRO A 94 5.20 -22.43 -7.30
CA PRO A 94 5.93 -22.25 -8.55
C PRO A 94 5.16 -21.57 -9.70
N SER A 95 3.82 -21.58 -9.64
CA SER A 95 2.95 -20.90 -10.63
C SER A 95 2.59 -19.47 -10.25
N SER A 96 3.06 -18.96 -9.10
CA SER A 96 2.76 -17.61 -8.65
C SER A 96 3.71 -16.58 -9.25
N VAL A 97 3.21 -15.35 -9.38
CA VAL A 97 4.00 -14.20 -9.85
C VAL A 97 3.89 -13.03 -8.89
N LEU A 98 4.96 -12.23 -8.83
CA LEU A 98 4.99 -10.96 -8.13
C LEU A 98 4.82 -9.81 -9.15
N TRP A 99 3.77 -9.02 -8.98
CA TRP A 99 3.46 -7.88 -9.85
C TRP A 99 3.77 -6.56 -9.13
N LEU A 100 4.71 -5.81 -9.69
CA LEU A 100 5.22 -4.54 -9.14
C LEU A 100 4.97 -3.40 -10.13
N LEU A 101 4.96 -2.16 -9.61
CA LEU A 101 4.93 -0.98 -10.46
C LEU A 101 6.25 -0.83 -11.22
N LYS A 102 6.16 -0.47 -12.50
CA LYS A 102 7.31 -0.02 -13.28
C LYS A 102 7.62 1.43 -12.91
N PHE A 103 8.84 1.69 -12.48
CA PHE A 103 9.31 3.05 -12.20
C PHE A 103 10.07 3.59 -13.42
N PRO A 104 9.96 4.89 -13.74
CA PRO A 104 10.81 5.50 -14.75
C PRO A 104 12.29 5.39 -14.34
N GLU A 105 13.18 5.37 -15.32
CA GLU A 105 14.61 5.45 -15.05
C GLU A 105 14.93 6.75 -14.30
N VAL A 106 15.87 6.69 -13.35
CA VAL A 106 16.25 7.85 -12.54
C VAL A 106 16.72 8.98 -13.46
N GLY A 107 15.97 10.08 -13.52
CA GLY A 107 16.33 11.29 -14.26
C GLY A 107 15.69 11.49 -15.64
N VAL A 108 14.60 10.78 -15.94
CA VAL A 108 13.73 11.07 -17.11
C VAL A 108 12.41 11.69 -16.67
#